data_AF-A0A960SR84-F1
#
_entry.id   AF-A0A960SR84-F1
#
_cell.length_a   1.000
_cell.length_b   1.000
_cell.length_c   1.000
_cell.angle_alpha   90.00
_cell.angle_beta   90.00
_cell.angle_gamma   90.00
#
_symmetry.space_group_name_H-M   'P 1'
#
loop_
_entity.id
_entity.type
_entity.pdbx_description
1 polymer ?
#
loop_
_entity_poly.entity_id
_entity_poly.type
_entity_poly.pdbx_seq_one_letter_code
_entity_poly.pdbx_strand_id
1 'polypeptide(L)'
;LYVKCRPKLWPMDDVPAECVFETWTTLDGPVVHMRFRCTNARSDHAWYHPCAQELPAVYTISRLSRLMAYTGERPFTGEALTHVTNDWHQPWPWTRFLATERWAALVDDSDYGLGVFKDDGGEFHGGIHGDGRSDNPKHGSTAYVAPIHRENFDHNIVYEHETHLMVGALTDIRQRFNAMATKTPPAWRFAKDRQHWTLHNATDQGFPIPGEWRIETGPKPWRIEGPTFAWRADPAPIARLEISLHSQAAATFRLRWKRLDDDRFDDRKSLTFELPPNGGIQTREIDLGGSEDYHGLITGLSLEPAAGLREGDTLAIRSIVLGKTRSQ
;
A
#
# COMPACT_ATOMS: atom_id res chain seq x y z
N LEU A 1 7.85 -19.04 -15.77
CA LEU A 1 6.51 -19.67 -15.71
C LEU A 1 5.46 -18.61 -15.98
N TYR A 2 4.47 -18.92 -16.81
CA TYR A 2 3.28 -18.08 -17.00
C TYR A 2 2.05 -18.91 -16.66
N VAL A 3 1.14 -18.35 -15.86
CA VAL A 3 -0.14 -18.96 -15.52
C VAL A 3 -1.23 -17.98 -15.89
N LYS A 4 -2.30 -18.49 -16.51
CA LYS A 4 -3.55 -17.75 -16.74
C LYS A 4 -4.71 -18.63 -16.30
N CYS A 5 -5.55 -18.13 -15.42
CA CYS A 5 -6.69 -18.87 -14.93
C CYS A 5 -7.89 -17.97 -14.65
N ARG A 6 -9.04 -18.61 -14.48
CA ARG A 6 -10.26 -18.00 -13.93
C ARG A 6 -10.45 -18.59 -12.53
N PRO A 7 -10.28 -17.80 -11.45
CA PRO A 7 -10.39 -18.33 -10.09
C PRO A 7 -11.85 -18.68 -9.75
N LYS A 8 -12.05 -19.43 -8.68
CA LYS A 8 -13.37 -19.69 -8.08
C LYS A 8 -13.60 -18.72 -6.92
N LEU A 9 -14.85 -18.35 -6.67
CA LEU A 9 -15.24 -17.49 -5.56
C LEU A 9 -15.22 -18.29 -4.25
N TRP A 10 -14.35 -17.91 -3.31
CA TRP A 10 -14.18 -18.60 -2.03
C TRP A 10 -15.47 -18.93 -1.26
N PRO A 11 -16.44 -18.01 -1.08
CA PRO A 11 -17.64 -18.31 -0.29
C PRO A 11 -18.72 -19.09 -1.06
N MET A 12 -18.45 -19.50 -2.31
CA MET A 12 -19.43 -20.13 -3.18
C MET A 12 -18.95 -21.50 -3.66
N ASP A 13 -19.89 -22.42 -3.84
CA ASP A 13 -19.59 -23.77 -4.32
C ASP A 13 -19.31 -23.77 -5.83
N ASP A 14 -18.04 -23.96 -6.19
CA ASP A 14 -17.53 -24.05 -7.56
C ASP A 14 -17.94 -22.91 -8.52
N VAL A 15 -18.31 -21.74 -8.00
CA VAL A 15 -18.69 -20.60 -8.85
C VAL A 15 -17.44 -19.88 -9.38
N PRO A 16 -17.23 -19.80 -10.70
CA PRO A 16 -16.09 -19.10 -11.25
C PRO A 16 -16.26 -17.59 -11.14
N ALA A 17 -15.23 -16.91 -10.65
CA ALA A 17 -15.21 -15.46 -10.53
C ALA A 17 -15.30 -14.80 -11.92
N GLU A 18 -15.85 -13.59 -11.97
CA GLU A 18 -15.89 -12.78 -13.19
C GLU A 18 -14.58 -11.99 -13.37
N CYS A 19 -13.45 -12.69 -13.30
CA CYS A 19 -12.13 -12.12 -13.49
C CYS A 19 -11.16 -13.14 -14.07
N VAL A 20 -10.05 -12.64 -14.60
CA VAL A 20 -8.94 -13.45 -15.12
C VAL A 20 -7.70 -13.08 -14.33
N PHE A 21 -7.03 -14.10 -13.77
CA PHE A 21 -5.76 -13.94 -13.07
C PHE A 21 -4.63 -14.42 -13.98
N GLU A 22 -3.57 -13.62 -14.05
CA GLU A 22 -2.36 -13.92 -14.78
C GLU A 22 -1.14 -13.71 -13.87
N THR A 23 -0.20 -14.63 -13.93
CA THR A 23 1.09 -14.51 -13.22
C THR A 23 2.25 -14.81 -14.16
N TRP A 24 3.32 -14.03 -14.02
CA TRP A 24 4.60 -14.25 -14.68
C TRP A 24 5.67 -14.39 -13.61
N THR A 25 6.28 -15.56 -13.55
CA THR A 25 7.35 -15.86 -12.59
C THR A 25 8.65 -16.11 -13.33
N THR A 26 9.68 -15.36 -13.00
CA THR A 26 11.04 -15.52 -13.53
C THR A 26 12.04 -15.65 -12.38
N LEU A 27 13.23 -16.16 -12.69
CA LEU A 27 14.35 -16.23 -11.75
C LEU A 27 15.47 -15.30 -12.23
N ASP A 28 16.00 -14.48 -11.33
CA ASP A 28 17.25 -13.75 -11.49
C ASP A 28 18.19 -14.15 -10.35
N GLY A 29 19.11 -15.08 -10.63
CA GLY A 29 19.92 -15.73 -9.61
C GLY A 29 19.03 -16.37 -8.52
N PRO A 30 19.20 -16.01 -7.23
CA PRO A 30 18.38 -16.55 -6.14
C PRO A 30 17.02 -15.86 -5.98
N VAL A 31 16.72 -14.80 -6.76
CA VAL A 31 15.50 -14.01 -6.61
C VAL A 31 14.43 -14.51 -7.57
N VAL A 32 13.25 -14.82 -7.03
CA VAL A 32 12.02 -15.07 -7.77
C VAL A 32 11.32 -13.74 -8.00
N HIS A 33 11.19 -13.34 -9.26
CA HIS A 33 10.40 -12.17 -9.65
C HIS A 33 9.00 -12.64 -10.02
N MET A 34 7.98 -12.10 -9.36
CA MET A 34 6.59 -12.42 -9.64
C MET A 34 5.84 -11.15 -10.03
N ARG A 35 5.28 -11.14 -11.24
CA ARG A 35 4.32 -10.14 -11.69
C ARG A 35 2.94 -10.76 -11.74
N PHE A 36 1.93 -10.03 -11.27
CA PHE A 36 0.56 -10.47 -11.22
C PHE A 36 -0.32 -9.47 -11.96
N ARG A 37 -1.39 -9.97 -12.57
CA ARG A 37 -2.47 -9.17 -13.15
C ARG A 37 -3.81 -9.84 -12.88
N CYS A 38 -4.72 -9.10 -12.25
CA CYS A 38 -6.14 -9.43 -12.24
C CYS A 38 -6.86 -8.50 -13.21
N THR A 39 -7.53 -9.05 -14.20
CA THR A 39 -8.47 -8.31 -15.05
C THR A 39 -9.88 -8.64 -14.58
N ASN A 40 -10.49 -7.71 -13.83
CA ASN A 40 -11.84 -7.85 -13.33
C ASN A 40 -12.85 -7.47 -14.42
N ALA A 41 -13.95 -8.21 -14.49
CA ALA A 41 -15.05 -7.98 -15.44
C ALA A 41 -16.39 -8.37 -14.79
N ARG A 42 -16.59 -7.93 -13.53
CA ARG A 42 -17.81 -8.23 -12.77
C ARG A 42 -19.02 -7.59 -13.46
N SER A 43 -20.11 -8.36 -13.55
CA SER A 43 -21.40 -7.86 -14.00
C SER A 43 -22.09 -6.98 -12.95
N ASP A 44 -21.75 -7.20 -11.67
CA ASP A 44 -22.12 -6.30 -10.58
C ASP A 44 -21.22 -5.05 -10.58
N HIS A 45 -21.86 -3.89 -10.72
CA HIS A 45 -21.21 -2.59 -10.75
C HIS A 45 -21.33 -1.84 -9.41
N ALA A 46 -21.76 -2.51 -8.34
CA ALA A 46 -21.79 -1.92 -7.01
C ALA A 46 -20.41 -1.40 -6.60
N TRP A 47 -20.40 -0.23 -5.99
CA TRP A 47 -19.18 0.35 -5.45
C TRP A 47 -18.92 -0.20 -4.05
N TYR A 48 -17.75 -0.81 -3.86
CA TYR A 48 -17.33 -1.41 -2.61
C TYR A 48 -16.29 -0.55 -1.90
N HIS A 49 -16.37 -0.53 -0.57
CA HIS A 49 -15.36 0.10 0.26
C HIS A 49 -13.99 -0.59 0.09
N PRO A 50 -12.88 0.10 0.36
CA PRO A 50 -11.56 -0.47 0.13
C PRO A 50 -11.25 -1.59 1.13
N CYS A 51 -10.88 -2.75 0.61
CA CYS A 51 -10.57 -3.96 1.38
C CYS A 51 -9.08 -4.33 1.25
N ALA A 52 -8.56 -5.00 2.27
CA ALA A 52 -7.20 -5.54 2.26
C ALA A 52 -7.05 -6.62 1.18
N GLN A 53 -5.95 -6.57 0.45
CA GLN A 53 -5.51 -7.53 -0.56
C GLN A 53 -4.16 -8.11 -0.13
N GLU A 54 -4.01 -9.42 -0.18
CA GLU A 54 -2.75 -10.13 0.08
C GLU A 54 -1.95 -10.30 -1.21
N LEU A 55 -0.70 -9.83 -1.26
CA LEU A 55 -0.01 -9.57 -2.54
C LEU A 55 1.41 -10.19 -2.65
N PRO A 56 1.58 -11.51 -2.67
CA PRO A 56 0.62 -12.57 -2.40
C PRO A 56 0.69 -13.05 -0.94
N ALA A 57 -0.27 -13.86 -0.52
CA ALA A 57 -0.09 -14.71 0.65
C ALA A 57 0.94 -15.81 0.39
N VAL A 58 1.93 -15.92 1.29
CA VAL A 58 2.98 -16.92 1.24
C VAL A 58 2.89 -17.82 2.46
N TYR A 59 2.74 -19.11 2.21
CA TYR A 59 2.74 -20.15 3.23
C TYR A 59 4.03 -20.98 3.13
N THR A 60 4.65 -21.22 4.27
CA THR A 60 5.84 -22.07 4.39
C THR A 60 5.60 -23.19 5.40
N ILE A 61 6.50 -24.17 5.41
CA ILE A 61 6.55 -25.21 6.44
C ILE A 61 6.73 -24.57 7.82
N SER A 62 6.10 -25.13 8.85
CA SER A 62 6.12 -24.54 10.19
C SER A 62 7.50 -24.57 10.87
N ARG A 63 8.50 -25.28 10.32
CA ARG A 63 9.90 -25.10 10.72
C ARG A 63 10.42 -23.68 10.45
N LEU A 64 9.97 -23.03 9.37
CA LEU A 64 10.34 -21.64 9.04
C LEU A 64 9.47 -20.66 9.86
N SER A 65 9.43 -20.84 11.17
CA SER A 65 8.49 -20.16 12.07
C SER A 65 8.91 -18.75 12.49
N ARG A 66 10.19 -18.39 12.38
CA ARG A 66 10.66 -17.09 12.89
C ARG A 66 10.37 -16.01 11.86
N LEU A 67 9.42 -15.14 12.19
CA LEU A 67 9.02 -14.00 11.36
C LEU A 67 9.94 -12.81 11.63
N MET A 68 10.82 -12.52 10.67
CA MET A 68 11.87 -11.50 10.79
C MET A 68 11.59 -10.33 9.86
N ALA A 69 11.66 -9.10 10.37
CA ALA A 69 11.56 -7.88 9.57
C ALA A 69 12.29 -6.73 10.28
N TYR A 70 12.62 -5.66 9.55
CA TYR A 70 12.99 -4.39 10.19
C TYR A 70 11.73 -3.54 10.38
N THR A 71 11.43 -3.18 11.63
CA THR A 71 10.20 -2.43 12.01
C THR A 71 10.52 -1.07 12.66
N GLY A 72 11.77 -0.62 12.58
CA GLY A 72 12.26 0.60 13.24
C GLY A 72 12.18 1.86 12.39
N GLU A 73 12.58 3.00 12.97
CA GLU A 73 12.47 4.35 12.39
C GLU A 73 13.63 4.73 11.43
N ARG A 74 14.66 3.90 11.34
CA ARG A 74 15.87 4.14 10.54
C ARG A 74 16.08 3.03 9.51
N PRO A 75 15.13 2.81 8.57
CA PRO A 75 15.23 1.75 7.59
C PRO A 75 16.48 1.90 6.73
N PHE A 76 17.03 0.78 6.27
CA PHE A 76 18.21 0.71 5.39
C PHE A 76 19.53 1.17 6.03
N THR A 77 19.59 1.28 7.35
CA THR A 77 20.82 1.62 8.09
C THR A 77 21.57 0.41 8.64
N GLY A 78 21.03 -0.80 8.48
CA GLY A 78 21.62 -2.04 8.99
C GLY A 78 21.34 -2.32 10.46
N GLU A 79 20.44 -1.57 11.09
CA GLU A 79 20.01 -1.82 12.48
C GLU A 79 19.38 -3.19 12.69
N ALA A 80 19.32 -3.63 13.95
CA ALA A 80 18.84 -4.95 14.31
C ALA A 80 17.43 -5.24 13.77
N LEU A 81 17.24 -6.47 13.29
CA LEU A 81 15.93 -6.96 12.89
C LEU A 81 15.07 -7.27 14.11
N THR A 82 13.77 -7.12 13.95
CA THR A 82 12.76 -7.54 14.91
C THR A 82 12.32 -8.96 14.58
N HIS A 83 12.28 -9.82 15.59
CA HIS A 83 11.47 -11.04 15.53
C HIS A 83 10.04 -10.64 15.87
N VAL A 84 9.18 -10.56 14.86
CA VAL A 84 7.78 -10.17 15.02
C VAL A 84 7.05 -11.30 15.74
N THR A 85 6.51 -11.00 16.91
CA THR A 85 5.78 -11.97 17.72
C THR A 85 4.44 -12.30 17.09
N ASN A 86 4.04 -13.58 17.17
CA ASN A 86 2.72 -14.02 16.72
C ASN A 86 1.66 -13.65 17.78
N ASP A 87 1.27 -12.38 17.81
CA ASP A 87 0.32 -11.78 18.75
C ASP A 87 -0.90 -11.25 17.99
N TRP A 88 -1.67 -12.18 17.43
CA TRP A 88 -2.90 -11.86 16.70
C TRP A 88 -4.12 -11.92 17.61
N HIS A 89 -5.19 -11.24 17.20
CA HIS A 89 -6.46 -11.25 17.91
C HIS A 89 -7.62 -11.59 16.97
N GLN A 90 -8.61 -12.34 17.47
CA GLN A 90 -9.81 -12.64 16.70
C GLN A 90 -10.46 -11.36 16.18
N PRO A 91 -11.05 -11.38 14.97
CA PRO A 91 -11.21 -12.54 14.08
C PRO A 91 -10.04 -12.78 13.11
N TRP A 92 -8.98 -11.98 13.14
CA TRP A 92 -7.91 -12.05 12.14
C TRP A 92 -6.72 -12.89 12.64
N PRO A 93 -6.37 -14.02 12.00
CA PRO A 93 -5.44 -15.00 12.56
C PRO A 93 -3.96 -14.64 12.44
N TRP A 94 -3.62 -13.41 12.01
CA TRP A 94 -2.25 -12.99 11.73
C TRP A 94 -1.91 -11.67 12.44
N THR A 95 -0.65 -11.53 12.85
CA THR A 95 -0.16 -10.27 13.42
C THR A 95 0.05 -9.27 12.31
N ARG A 96 -0.46 -8.05 12.49
CA ARG A 96 -0.22 -6.91 11.60
C ARG A 96 1.01 -6.15 12.08
N PHE A 97 1.92 -5.81 11.16
CA PHE A 97 3.11 -5.02 11.45
C PHE A 97 3.54 -4.20 10.23
N LEU A 98 4.38 -3.20 10.47
CA LEU A 98 5.01 -2.42 9.41
C LEU A 98 6.46 -2.87 9.23
N ALA A 99 6.79 -3.32 8.03
CA ALA A 99 8.17 -3.58 7.63
C ALA A 99 8.70 -2.32 6.94
N THR A 100 9.49 -1.52 7.66
CA THR A 100 9.96 -0.22 7.16
C THR A 100 11.08 -0.34 6.12
N GLU A 101 11.67 -1.54 5.99
CA GLU A 101 12.51 -1.94 4.84
C GLU A 101 11.72 -2.63 3.71
N ARG A 102 10.40 -2.80 3.88
CA ARG A 102 9.43 -3.31 2.88
C ARG A 102 9.61 -4.77 2.48
N TRP A 103 10.23 -5.54 3.37
CA TRP A 103 10.30 -6.99 3.29
C TRP A 103 10.14 -7.62 4.67
N ALA A 104 9.70 -8.88 4.67
CA ALA A 104 9.69 -9.75 5.83
C ALA A 104 10.13 -11.16 5.43
N ALA A 105 10.64 -11.95 6.36
CA ALA A 105 11.13 -13.31 6.10
C ALA A 105 10.64 -14.30 7.15
N LEU A 106 10.39 -15.52 6.71
CA LEU A 106 10.11 -16.68 7.52
C LEU A 106 11.34 -17.58 7.50
N VAL A 107 12.04 -17.70 8.63
CA VAL A 107 13.30 -18.44 8.76
C VAL A 107 13.25 -19.46 9.88
N ASP A 108 14.17 -20.42 9.84
CA ASP A 108 14.39 -21.36 10.94
C ASP A 108 15.40 -20.82 11.98
N ASP A 109 15.76 -21.66 12.95
CA ASP A 109 16.71 -21.32 14.01
C ASP A 109 18.15 -21.12 13.50
N SER A 110 18.44 -21.47 12.25
CA SER A 110 19.73 -21.23 11.57
C SER A 110 19.75 -19.98 10.69
N ASP A 111 18.71 -19.15 10.78
CA ASP A 111 18.51 -17.96 9.95
C ASP A 111 18.45 -18.27 8.44
N TYR A 112 18.00 -19.46 8.07
CA TYR A 112 17.75 -19.85 6.69
C TYR A 112 16.24 -19.94 6.42
N GLY A 113 15.78 -19.44 5.29
CA GLY A 113 14.36 -19.51 4.95
C GLY A 113 13.97 -18.72 3.71
N LEU A 114 12.76 -18.15 3.74
CA LEU A 114 12.14 -17.46 2.61
C LEU A 114 11.81 -16.01 2.98
N GLY A 115 12.31 -15.07 2.19
CA GLY A 115 11.94 -13.65 2.26
C GLY A 115 10.91 -13.26 1.21
N VAL A 116 10.07 -12.27 1.55
CA VAL A 116 9.07 -11.63 0.70
C VAL A 116 9.31 -10.13 0.68
N PHE A 117 9.49 -9.54 -0.49
CA PHE A 117 9.74 -8.11 -0.70
C PHE A 117 8.72 -7.49 -1.63
N LYS A 118 8.18 -6.33 -1.23
CA LYS A 118 7.23 -5.54 -2.00
C LYS A 118 7.62 -4.06 -1.95
N ASP A 119 8.22 -3.56 -3.03
CA ASP A 119 8.82 -2.22 -3.05
C ASP A 119 7.80 -1.09 -2.84
N ASP A 120 6.58 -1.24 -3.34
CA ASP A 120 5.50 -0.27 -3.19
C ASP A 120 4.66 -0.49 -1.92
N GLY A 121 5.01 -1.45 -1.06
CA GLY A 121 4.29 -1.79 0.17
C GLY A 121 5.01 -1.36 1.45
N GLY A 122 4.42 -1.72 2.59
CA GLY A 122 4.98 -1.41 3.92
C GLY A 122 4.25 -2.11 5.06
N GLU A 123 2.96 -2.40 4.90
CA GLU A 123 2.21 -3.26 5.80
C GLU A 123 2.37 -4.73 5.43
N PHE A 124 2.61 -5.56 6.44
CA PHE A 124 2.65 -7.01 6.32
C PHE A 124 1.79 -7.65 7.41
N HIS A 125 1.14 -8.74 7.05
CA HIS A 125 0.51 -9.65 8.00
C HIS A 125 1.32 -10.93 8.05
N GLY A 126 1.52 -11.50 9.23
CA GLY A 126 2.33 -12.70 9.37
C GLY A 126 2.13 -13.42 10.70
N GLY A 127 2.55 -14.67 10.76
CA GLY A 127 2.44 -15.47 11.97
C GLY A 127 2.57 -16.97 11.74
N ILE A 128 2.16 -17.72 12.74
CA ILE A 128 2.16 -19.19 12.74
C ILE A 128 0.74 -19.68 13.03
N HIS A 129 0.31 -20.70 12.29
CA HIS A 129 -0.88 -21.48 12.58
C HIS A 129 -0.49 -22.87 13.10
N GLY A 130 -1.15 -23.31 14.18
CA GLY A 130 -0.85 -24.55 14.89
C GLY A 130 0.38 -24.46 15.80
N ASP A 131 0.67 -25.56 16.50
CA ASP A 131 1.72 -25.67 17.53
C ASP A 131 2.89 -26.58 17.13
N GLY A 132 2.75 -27.37 16.07
CA GLY A 132 3.79 -28.27 15.58
C GLY A 132 4.82 -27.57 14.69
N ARG A 133 6.12 -27.74 15.00
CA ARG A 133 7.22 -27.46 14.05
C ARG A 133 7.47 -28.70 13.18
N SER A 134 7.39 -28.55 11.87
CA SER A 134 7.53 -29.68 10.94
C SER A 134 8.25 -29.28 9.65
N ASP A 135 9.03 -30.24 9.14
CA ASP A 135 9.68 -30.18 7.82
C ASP A 135 8.77 -30.78 6.74
N ASN A 136 7.62 -31.36 7.13
CA ASN A 136 6.66 -31.95 6.21
C ASN A 136 5.80 -30.86 5.56
N PRO A 137 5.86 -30.67 4.22
CA PRO A 137 5.05 -29.67 3.51
C PRO A 137 3.55 -29.95 3.52
N LYS A 138 3.11 -31.10 4.01
CA LYS A 138 1.71 -31.49 4.17
C LYS A 138 1.21 -31.44 5.62
N HIS A 139 2.03 -30.96 6.55
CA HIS A 139 1.63 -30.82 7.95
C HIS A 139 0.55 -29.73 8.12
N GLY A 140 -0.32 -29.87 9.11
CA GLY A 140 -1.41 -28.92 9.36
C GLY A 140 -0.93 -27.57 9.91
N SER A 141 0.21 -27.54 10.59
CA SER A 141 0.86 -26.30 11.04
C SER A 141 1.64 -25.64 9.92
N THR A 142 1.57 -24.31 9.83
CA THR A 142 2.22 -23.51 8.78
C THR A 142 2.68 -22.17 9.33
N ALA A 143 3.68 -21.58 8.69
CA ALA A 143 4.02 -20.17 8.88
C ALA A 143 3.58 -19.36 7.66
N TYR A 144 3.09 -18.15 7.91
CA TYR A 144 2.44 -17.29 6.93
C TYR A 144 3.04 -15.89 6.95
N VAL A 145 3.19 -15.30 5.76
CA VAL A 145 3.50 -13.89 5.59
C VAL A 145 2.89 -13.37 4.30
N ALA A 146 2.32 -12.17 4.35
CA ALA A 146 1.78 -11.49 3.17
C ALA A 146 2.01 -9.98 3.28
N PRO A 147 2.55 -9.32 2.24
CA PRO A 147 2.42 -7.88 2.13
C PRO A 147 0.98 -7.52 1.79
N ILE A 148 0.51 -6.40 2.33
CA ILE A 148 -0.88 -5.98 2.24
C ILE A 148 -0.98 -4.60 1.57
N HIS A 149 -1.92 -4.47 0.63
CA HIS A 149 -2.47 -3.18 0.22
C HIS A 149 -3.96 -3.14 0.49
N ARG A 150 -4.51 -1.94 0.69
CA ARG A 150 -5.96 -1.73 0.62
C ARG A 150 -6.30 -1.25 -0.78
N GLU A 151 -7.42 -1.73 -1.33
CA GLU A 151 -7.82 -1.37 -2.68
C GLU A 151 -9.32 -1.22 -2.82
N ASN A 152 -9.76 -0.20 -3.55
CA ASN A 152 -11.10 -0.15 -4.11
C ASN A 152 -11.09 -1.05 -5.36
N PHE A 153 -11.60 -2.27 -5.23
CA PHE A 153 -11.51 -3.27 -6.29
C PHE A 153 -12.70 -3.19 -7.26
N ASP A 154 -12.67 -2.19 -8.16
CA ASP A 154 -13.76 -1.89 -9.09
C ASP A 154 -14.13 -3.09 -9.98
N HIS A 155 -15.38 -3.10 -10.45
CA HIS A 155 -15.93 -4.16 -11.30
C HIS A 155 -15.10 -4.43 -12.57
N ASN A 156 -14.44 -3.41 -13.12
CA ASN A 156 -13.68 -3.45 -14.36
C ASN A 156 -12.18 -3.11 -14.21
N ILE A 157 -11.63 -3.18 -12.98
CA ILE A 157 -10.23 -2.85 -12.72
C ILE A 157 -9.27 -3.83 -13.43
N VAL A 158 -8.19 -3.29 -14.00
CA VAL A 158 -6.98 -4.07 -14.31
C VAL A 158 -5.98 -3.81 -13.20
N TYR A 159 -5.87 -4.75 -12.28
CA TYR A 159 -5.03 -4.65 -11.09
C TYR A 159 -3.71 -5.39 -11.33
N GLU A 160 -2.60 -4.65 -11.35
CA GLU A 160 -1.26 -5.21 -11.53
C GLU A 160 -0.39 -4.94 -10.30
N HIS A 161 0.41 -5.92 -9.90
CA HIS A 161 1.43 -5.72 -8.86
C HIS A 161 2.62 -6.65 -9.07
N GLU A 162 3.73 -6.32 -8.40
CA GLU A 162 4.94 -7.12 -8.39
C GLU A 162 5.35 -7.45 -6.96
N THR A 163 5.91 -8.65 -6.79
CA THR A 163 6.45 -9.13 -5.52
C THR A 163 7.68 -9.98 -5.81
N HIS A 164 8.68 -9.87 -4.95
CA HIS A 164 9.93 -10.62 -5.08
C HIS A 164 10.08 -11.57 -3.90
N LEU A 165 10.53 -12.79 -4.19
CA LEU A 165 10.82 -13.78 -3.16
C LEU A 165 12.29 -14.19 -3.26
N MET A 166 12.88 -14.59 -2.14
CA MET A 166 14.24 -15.13 -2.13
C MET A 166 14.36 -16.18 -1.04
N VAL A 167 14.90 -17.34 -1.39
CA VAL A 167 15.29 -18.38 -0.43
C VAL A 167 16.77 -18.24 -0.14
N GLY A 168 17.16 -18.26 1.13
CA GLY A 168 18.56 -18.16 1.53
C GLY A 168 18.77 -17.80 3.00
N ALA A 169 20.00 -17.41 3.32
CA ALA A 169 20.34 -16.84 4.61
C ALA A 169 19.67 -15.47 4.80
N LEU A 170 19.20 -15.19 6.01
CA LEU A 170 18.49 -13.96 6.37
C LEU A 170 19.30 -12.70 6.04
N THR A 171 20.62 -12.74 6.22
CA THR A 171 21.54 -11.65 5.88
C THR A 171 21.54 -11.35 4.38
N ASP A 172 21.55 -12.38 3.55
CA ASP A 172 21.59 -12.26 2.09
C ASP A 172 20.25 -11.76 1.55
N ILE A 173 19.14 -12.27 2.13
CA ILE A 173 17.77 -11.79 1.87
C ILE A 173 17.70 -10.28 2.12
N ARG A 174 18.09 -9.83 3.32
CA ARG A 174 18.08 -8.41 3.67
C ARG A 174 18.95 -7.60 2.73
N GLN A 175 20.17 -8.04 2.47
CA GLN A 175 21.11 -7.32 1.60
C GLN A 175 20.51 -7.14 0.19
N ARG A 176 19.97 -8.22 -0.39
CA ARG A 176 19.41 -8.19 -1.75
C ARG A 176 18.16 -7.32 -1.83
N PHE A 177 17.22 -7.47 -0.90
CA PHE A 177 15.99 -6.67 -0.90
C PHE A 177 16.26 -5.18 -0.62
N ASN A 178 17.18 -4.87 0.31
CA ASN A 178 17.58 -3.49 0.55
C ASN A 178 18.33 -2.88 -0.63
N ALA A 179 19.01 -3.67 -1.46
CA ALA A 179 19.60 -3.19 -2.71
C ALA A 179 18.54 -2.87 -3.77
N MET A 180 17.48 -3.69 -3.85
CA MET A 180 16.35 -3.50 -4.80
C MET A 180 15.41 -2.36 -4.39
N ALA A 181 15.38 -2.03 -3.11
CA ALA A 181 14.51 -1.02 -2.52
C ALA A 181 14.69 0.39 -3.12
N THR A 182 13.59 0.97 -3.65
CA THR A 182 13.46 2.42 -3.94
C THR A 182 13.62 3.26 -2.67
N LYS A 183 14.56 4.21 -2.65
CA LYS A 183 14.85 5.05 -1.47
C LYS A 183 14.53 6.53 -1.67
N THR A 184 13.87 6.87 -2.77
CA THR A 184 13.41 8.23 -3.06
C THR A 184 12.08 8.51 -2.35
N PRO A 185 11.77 9.78 -2.04
CA PRO A 185 10.45 10.15 -1.59
C PRO A 185 9.33 9.65 -2.52
N PRO A 186 8.14 9.34 -1.99
CA PRO A 186 6.99 8.89 -2.78
C PRO A 186 6.57 9.89 -3.87
N ALA A 187 6.18 9.34 -5.02
CA ALA A 187 5.68 10.10 -6.15
C ALA A 187 4.51 9.36 -6.82
N TRP A 188 3.29 9.80 -6.56
CA TRP A 188 2.08 9.24 -7.16
C TRP A 188 1.69 10.07 -8.40
N ARG A 189 1.37 9.37 -9.49
CA ARG A 189 0.97 9.93 -10.79
C ARG A 189 -0.28 9.20 -11.28
N PHE A 190 -1.44 9.81 -11.14
CA PHE A 190 -2.74 9.19 -11.41
C PHE A 190 -3.08 9.16 -12.90
N ALA A 191 -2.16 8.63 -13.70
CA ALA A 191 -2.26 8.65 -15.16
C ALA A 191 -3.16 7.55 -15.71
N LYS A 192 -3.19 6.38 -15.05
CA LYS A 192 -3.89 5.17 -15.50
C LYS A 192 -4.64 4.42 -14.39
N ASP A 193 -4.27 4.66 -13.14
CA ASP A 193 -4.79 4.00 -11.95
C ASP A 193 -4.67 4.92 -10.72
N ARG A 194 -5.11 4.43 -9.56
CA ARG A 194 -5.08 5.15 -8.29
C ARG A 194 -3.79 4.92 -7.51
N GLN A 195 -2.86 4.09 -8.00
CA GLN A 195 -1.63 3.70 -7.28
C GLN A 195 -1.85 3.35 -5.81
N HIS A 196 -2.86 2.50 -5.54
CA HIS A 196 -3.29 2.07 -4.19
C HIS A 196 -3.78 3.20 -3.26
N TRP A 197 -4.03 4.40 -3.80
CA TRP A 197 -4.86 5.36 -3.09
C TRP A 197 -6.29 4.86 -3.05
N THR A 198 -6.83 4.84 -1.85
CA THR A 198 -8.19 4.38 -1.57
C THR A 198 -9.13 5.54 -1.36
N LEU A 199 -10.36 5.40 -1.83
CA LEU A 199 -11.44 6.35 -1.70
C LEU A 199 -12.44 5.85 -0.66
N HIS A 200 -12.87 6.75 0.23
CA HIS A 200 -13.82 6.48 1.30
C HIS A 200 -14.99 7.46 1.21
N ASN A 201 -16.22 6.95 1.20
CA ASN A 201 -17.48 7.72 1.18
C ASN A 201 -17.67 8.67 -0.02
N ALA A 202 -17.00 8.41 -1.14
CA ALA A 202 -17.18 9.11 -2.41
C ALA A 202 -17.08 8.12 -3.58
N THR A 203 -17.47 8.59 -4.75
CA THR A 203 -17.28 7.91 -6.03
C THR A 203 -16.26 8.67 -6.86
N ASP A 204 -15.78 8.03 -7.92
CA ASP A 204 -14.95 8.66 -8.93
C ASP A 204 -15.42 8.24 -10.32
N GLN A 205 -14.70 8.69 -11.35
CA GLN A 205 -15.05 8.42 -12.74
C GLN A 205 -14.96 6.94 -13.16
N GLY A 206 -14.48 6.05 -12.29
CA GLY A 206 -14.21 4.65 -12.60
C GLY A 206 -13.01 4.46 -13.54
N PHE A 207 -12.88 3.23 -14.06
CA PHE A 207 -11.87 2.90 -15.07
C PHE A 207 -12.43 2.95 -16.49
N PRO A 208 -11.63 3.38 -17.49
CA PRO A 208 -10.22 3.78 -17.39
C PRO A 208 -10.01 5.18 -16.80
N ILE A 209 -8.89 5.39 -16.10
CA ILE A 209 -8.47 6.72 -15.61
C ILE A 209 -7.75 7.48 -16.75
N PRO A 210 -8.27 8.63 -17.21
CA PRO A 210 -7.72 9.33 -18.36
C PRO A 210 -6.74 10.43 -17.96
N GLY A 211 -5.57 10.07 -17.42
CA GLY A 211 -4.50 11.02 -17.11
C GLY A 211 -4.64 11.77 -15.78
N GLU A 212 -5.83 11.75 -15.15
CA GLU A 212 -6.11 12.36 -13.85
C GLU A 212 -7.26 11.61 -13.14
N TRP A 213 -7.19 11.56 -11.81
CA TRP A 213 -8.21 10.97 -10.96
C TRP A 213 -9.24 12.02 -10.54
N ARG A 214 -10.52 11.80 -10.86
CA ARG A 214 -11.62 12.74 -10.62
C ARG A 214 -12.58 12.19 -9.56
N ILE A 215 -12.55 12.81 -8.39
CA ILE A 215 -13.37 12.43 -7.25
C ILE A 215 -14.63 13.30 -7.24
N GLU A 216 -15.79 12.65 -7.16
CA GLU A 216 -17.09 13.30 -7.11
C GLU A 216 -17.53 13.49 -5.66
N THR A 217 -17.92 14.72 -5.31
CA THR A 217 -18.40 15.03 -3.97
C THR A 217 -19.87 14.65 -3.84
N GLY A 218 -20.13 13.67 -2.97
CA GLY A 218 -21.48 13.32 -2.53
C GLY A 218 -21.90 14.03 -1.23
N PRO A 219 -23.03 13.60 -0.63
CA PRO A 219 -23.57 14.21 0.59
C PRO A 219 -22.80 13.86 1.87
N LYS A 220 -21.87 12.91 1.81
CA LYS A 220 -21.08 12.45 2.97
C LYS A 220 -19.66 13.02 2.92
N PRO A 221 -19.04 13.34 4.08
CA PRO A 221 -17.62 13.64 4.14
C PRO A 221 -16.81 12.46 3.61
N TRP A 222 -15.97 12.74 2.63
CA TRP A 222 -15.12 11.77 1.97
C TRP A 222 -13.64 12.06 2.25
N ARG A 223 -12.82 11.02 2.12
CA ARG A 223 -11.36 11.16 2.15
C ARG A 223 -10.74 10.21 1.15
N ILE A 224 -9.57 10.60 0.66
CA ILE A 224 -8.64 9.67 0.01
C ILE A 224 -7.46 9.39 0.93
N GLU A 225 -7.00 8.14 0.93
CA GLU A 225 -5.89 7.68 1.75
C GLU A 225 -4.90 6.94 0.87
N GLY A 226 -3.63 7.36 0.90
CA GLY A 226 -2.56 6.73 0.16
C GLY A 226 -2.17 5.36 0.72
N PRO A 227 -1.36 4.59 -0.03
CA PRO A 227 -0.86 3.31 0.46
C PRO A 227 -0.01 3.48 1.72
N THR A 228 0.08 2.40 2.51
CA THR A 228 1.06 2.34 3.59
C THR A 228 2.44 2.20 2.99
N PHE A 229 3.26 3.24 3.17
CA PHE A 229 4.61 3.33 2.61
C PHE A 229 5.48 4.09 3.61
N ALA A 230 6.72 3.65 3.84
CA ALA A 230 7.61 4.29 4.80
C ALA A 230 8.60 5.24 4.11
N TRP A 231 8.65 6.50 4.54
CA TRP A 231 9.67 7.45 4.09
C TRP A 231 10.08 8.41 5.21
N ARG A 232 11.30 8.94 5.10
CA ARG A 232 11.82 9.94 6.05
C ARG A 232 11.22 11.32 5.73
N ALA A 233 10.83 12.06 6.75
CA ALA A 233 10.32 13.42 6.61
C ALA A 233 11.37 14.39 6.02
N ASP A 234 12.61 14.35 6.51
CA ASP A 234 13.70 15.26 6.14
C ASP A 234 14.00 15.37 4.63
N PRO A 235 14.02 14.27 3.83
CA PRO A 235 14.16 14.36 2.38
C PRO A 235 12.86 14.71 1.62
N ALA A 236 11.73 14.82 2.32
CA ALA A 236 10.39 14.98 1.75
C ALA A 236 9.58 16.16 2.36
N PRO A 237 10.17 17.34 2.65
CA PRO A 237 9.49 18.41 3.38
C PRO A 237 8.37 19.10 2.60
N ILE A 238 8.31 18.95 1.27
CA ILE A 238 7.30 19.58 0.42
C ILE A 238 6.43 18.51 -0.23
N ALA A 239 5.10 18.68 -0.15
CA ALA A 239 4.15 17.98 -1.01
C ALA A 239 3.71 18.88 -2.17
N ARG A 240 3.99 18.46 -3.40
CA ARG A 240 3.57 19.11 -4.63
C ARG A 240 2.38 18.36 -5.23
N LEU A 241 1.25 19.04 -5.34
CA LEU A 241 -0.01 18.50 -5.85
C LEU A 241 -0.33 19.17 -7.19
N GLU A 242 -0.52 18.39 -8.25
CA GLU A 242 -1.11 18.87 -9.50
C GLU A 242 -2.61 18.56 -9.45
N ILE A 243 -3.42 19.60 -9.25
CA ILE A 243 -4.81 19.45 -8.80
C ILE A 243 -5.71 20.57 -9.35
N SER A 244 -6.98 20.29 -9.59
CA SER A 244 -8.00 21.29 -9.92
C SER A 244 -9.29 21.03 -9.15
N LEU A 245 -10.04 22.11 -8.93
CA LEU A 245 -11.37 22.06 -8.35
C LEU A 245 -12.36 22.60 -9.37
N HIS A 246 -13.36 21.78 -9.70
CA HIS A 246 -14.52 22.17 -10.49
C HIS A 246 -15.67 22.41 -9.51
N SER A 247 -15.88 23.68 -9.16
CA SER A 247 -16.90 24.11 -8.19
C SER A 247 -17.37 25.53 -8.51
N GLN A 248 -18.40 26.00 -7.80
CA GLN A 248 -18.86 27.40 -7.91
C GLN A 248 -18.10 28.37 -6.99
N ALA A 249 -17.45 27.86 -5.95
CA ALA A 249 -16.75 28.65 -4.94
C ALA A 249 -15.47 27.94 -4.51
N ALA A 250 -14.52 28.69 -3.97
CA ALA A 250 -13.30 28.08 -3.43
C ALA A 250 -13.63 27.12 -2.28
N ALA A 251 -12.80 26.08 -2.14
CA ALA A 251 -12.91 25.11 -1.07
C ALA A 251 -11.56 24.92 -0.37
N THR A 252 -11.62 24.66 0.93
CA THR A 252 -10.44 24.32 1.74
C THR A 252 -10.29 22.81 1.81
N PHE A 253 -9.09 22.32 1.59
CA PHE A 253 -8.70 20.92 1.73
C PHE A 253 -7.71 20.77 2.87
N ARG A 254 -7.64 19.56 3.44
CA ARG A 254 -6.72 19.17 4.51
C ARG A 254 -5.89 17.98 4.05
N LEU A 255 -4.58 18.15 4.05
CA LEU A 255 -3.61 17.07 3.90
C LEU A 255 -3.19 16.62 5.30
N ARG A 256 -3.29 15.32 5.60
CA ARG A 256 -2.85 14.71 6.86
C ARG A 256 -1.78 13.66 6.61
N TRP A 257 -1.03 13.33 7.65
CA TRP A 257 -0.02 12.26 7.61
C TRP A 257 -0.06 11.39 8.87
N LYS A 258 0.48 10.17 8.74
CA LYS A 258 0.76 9.24 9.83
C LYS A 258 2.26 9.18 10.06
N ARG A 259 2.68 8.97 11.30
CA ARG A 259 4.07 8.65 11.63
C ARG A 259 4.16 7.20 12.11
N LEU A 260 5.37 6.64 12.16
CA LEU A 260 5.56 5.31 12.70
C LEU A 260 5.25 5.24 14.20
N ASP A 261 5.57 6.31 14.95
CA ASP A 261 5.34 6.44 16.40
C ASP A 261 3.89 6.81 16.75
N ASP A 262 3.11 7.34 15.78
CA ASP A 262 1.69 7.66 15.91
C ASP A 262 0.98 7.47 14.57
N ASP A 263 0.31 6.31 14.43
CA ASP A 263 -0.30 5.83 13.20
C ASP A 263 -1.70 6.42 12.92
N ARG A 264 -2.12 7.42 13.69
CA ARG A 264 -3.44 8.05 13.55
C ARG A 264 -3.38 9.28 12.66
N PHE A 265 -4.40 9.46 11.83
CA PHE A 265 -4.66 10.77 11.26
C PHE A 265 -5.36 11.65 12.29
N ASP A 266 -4.76 12.79 12.61
CA ASP A 266 -5.34 13.79 13.50
C ASP A 266 -5.07 15.20 13.01
N ASP A 267 -5.56 16.19 13.75
CA ASP A 267 -5.52 17.58 13.33
C ASP A 267 -4.13 18.22 13.53
N ARG A 268 -3.30 17.68 14.44
CA ARG A 268 -1.93 18.16 14.65
C ARG A 268 -1.02 17.74 13.50
N LYS A 269 -1.19 16.51 13.00
CA LYS A 269 -0.50 15.97 11.82
C LYS A 269 -1.21 16.36 10.53
N SER A 270 -1.54 17.64 10.37
CA SER A 270 -2.26 18.14 9.20
C SER A 270 -1.89 19.57 8.80
N LEU A 271 -2.11 19.88 7.52
CA LEU A 271 -2.05 21.23 6.97
C LEU A 271 -3.26 21.47 6.06
N THR A 272 -3.76 22.69 6.03
CA THR A 272 -4.86 23.09 5.14
C THR A 272 -4.34 23.97 4.00
N PHE A 273 -5.04 23.91 2.87
CA PHE A 273 -4.80 24.77 1.73
C PHE A 273 -6.11 25.02 0.98
N GLU A 274 -6.17 26.13 0.26
CA GLU A 274 -7.36 26.51 -0.51
C GLU A 274 -7.18 26.19 -1.99
N LEU A 275 -8.25 25.71 -2.62
CA LEU A 275 -8.35 25.57 -4.07
C LEU A 275 -9.43 26.52 -4.60
N PRO A 276 -9.09 27.39 -5.57
CA PRO A 276 -10.06 28.25 -6.22
C PRO A 276 -10.92 27.45 -7.23
N PRO A 277 -12.11 27.94 -7.60
CA PRO A 277 -13.11 27.22 -8.41
C PRO A 277 -12.73 27.04 -9.90
N ASN A 278 -11.46 27.20 -10.25
CA ASN A 278 -11.05 27.64 -11.59
C ASN A 278 -11.07 26.53 -12.66
N GLY A 279 -11.37 25.26 -12.30
CA GLY A 279 -11.42 24.10 -13.19
C GLY A 279 -10.09 23.69 -13.87
N GLY A 280 -9.14 24.61 -14.04
CA GLY A 280 -7.81 24.34 -14.57
C GLY A 280 -6.88 23.70 -13.55
N ILE A 281 -6.02 22.79 -14.02
CA ILE A 281 -4.97 22.17 -13.21
C ILE A 281 -3.98 23.24 -12.76
N GLN A 282 -3.72 23.27 -11.46
CA GLN A 282 -2.71 24.12 -10.85
C GLN A 282 -1.75 23.28 -10.00
N THR A 283 -0.56 23.82 -9.76
CA THR A 283 0.39 23.24 -8.81
C THR A 283 0.19 23.88 -7.44
N ARG A 284 -0.05 23.07 -6.42
CA ARG A 284 -0.06 23.48 -5.01
C ARG A 284 1.13 22.86 -4.29
N GLU A 285 1.91 23.70 -3.63
CA GLU A 285 3.03 23.26 -2.79
C GLU A 285 2.65 23.46 -1.34
N ILE A 286 2.75 22.39 -0.56
CA ILE A 286 2.41 22.36 0.85
C ILE A 286 3.70 22.09 1.62
N ASP A 287 4.05 23.02 2.49
CA ASP A 287 5.27 22.96 3.31
C ASP A 287 5.03 22.07 4.55
N LEU A 288 5.14 20.77 4.36
CA LEU A 288 5.00 19.78 5.42
C LEU A 288 6.07 19.99 6.50
N GLY A 289 7.32 20.26 6.09
CA GLY A 289 8.46 20.47 7.00
C GLY A 289 8.34 21.70 7.90
N GLY A 290 7.44 22.63 7.58
CA GLY A 290 7.08 23.74 8.46
C GLY A 290 6.24 23.33 9.68
N SER A 291 5.68 22.12 9.70
CA SER A 291 4.96 21.57 10.85
C SER A 291 5.92 20.84 11.80
N GLU A 292 5.88 21.17 13.09
CA GLU A 292 6.63 20.46 14.13
C GLU A 292 6.24 18.97 14.21
N ASP A 293 5.03 18.63 13.77
CA ASP A 293 4.50 17.27 13.77
C ASP A 293 4.85 16.48 12.49
N TYR A 294 5.58 17.06 11.54
CA TYR A 294 6.13 16.37 10.36
C TYR A 294 7.61 16.03 10.53
N HIS A 295 7.90 14.94 11.22
CA HIS A 295 9.27 14.49 11.51
C HIS A 295 9.35 12.96 11.53
N GLY A 296 10.58 12.43 11.62
CA GLY A 296 10.82 11.00 11.76
C GLY A 296 10.44 10.21 10.50
N LEU A 297 9.80 9.06 10.71
CA LEU A 297 9.35 8.19 9.64
C LEU A 297 7.84 8.36 9.43
N ILE A 298 7.46 8.82 8.24
CA ILE A 298 6.08 8.98 7.81
C ILE A 298 5.62 7.68 7.15
N THR A 299 4.38 7.26 7.43
CA THR A 299 3.85 5.94 7.04
C THR A 299 2.60 6.01 6.15
N GLY A 300 2.03 7.20 5.96
CA GLY A 300 0.86 7.39 5.11
C GLY A 300 0.42 8.84 4.98
N LEU A 301 -0.35 9.13 3.93
CA LEU A 301 -0.99 10.43 3.68
C LEU A 301 -2.50 10.27 3.50
N SER A 302 -3.27 11.30 3.81
CA SER A 302 -4.66 11.42 3.40
C SER A 302 -5.00 12.84 2.94
N LEU A 303 -5.92 12.97 2.00
CA LEU A 303 -6.47 14.24 1.56
C LEU A 303 -7.99 14.22 1.70
N GLU A 304 -8.56 15.28 2.26
CA GLU A 304 -10.00 15.40 2.46
C GLU A 304 -10.46 16.87 2.36
N PRO A 305 -11.75 17.11 2.03
CA PRO A 305 -12.33 18.44 2.15
C PRO A 305 -12.41 18.88 3.63
N ALA A 306 -12.08 20.14 3.90
CA ALA A 306 -12.21 20.74 5.21
C ALA A 306 -13.39 21.73 5.29
N ALA A 307 -13.63 22.49 4.21
CA ALA A 307 -14.73 23.46 4.13
C ALA A 307 -15.03 23.84 2.68
N GLY A 308 -16.25 24.33 2.43
CA GLY A 308 -16.63 25.00 1.18
C GLY A 308 -17.04 24.08 0.02
N LEU A 309 -16.75 22.77 0.10
CA LEU A 309 -17.12 21.81 -0.93
C LEU A 309 -18.61 21.44 -0.84
N ARG A 310 -19.27 21.35 -1.99
CA ARG A 310 -20.71 21.04 -2.13
C ARG A 310 -20.92 19.75 -2.92
N GLU A 311 -22.08 19.15 -2.74
CA GLU A 311 -22.51 18.01 -3.56
C GLU A 311 -22.48 18.39 -5.05
N GLY A 312 -21.88 17.52 -5.87
CA GLY A 312 -21.66 17.74 -7.30
C GLY A 312 -20.34 18.43 -7.65
N ASP A 313 -19.59 18.99 -6.68
CA ASP A 313 -18.25 19.50 -6.94
C ASP A 313 -17.29 18.34 -7.25
N THR A 314 -16.33 18.56 -8.15
CA THR A 314 -15.34 17.56 -8.56
C THR A 314 -13.92 18.02 -8.27
N LEU A 315 -13.14 17.16 -7.62
CA LEU A 315 -11.70 17.34 -7.44
C LEU A 315 -10.96 16.48 -8.48
N ALA A 316 -10.13 17.09 -9.32
CA ALA A 316 -9.25 16.34 -10.24
C ALA A 316 -7.81 16.39 -9.74
N ILE A 317 -7.15 15.23 -9.65
CA ILE A 317 -5.77 15.09 -9.16
C ILE A 317 -4.94 14.36 -10.22
N ARG A 318 -3.86 14.99 -10.69
CA ARG A 318 -2.88 14.37 -11.59
C ARG A 318 -1.73 13.73 -10.83
N SER A 319 -1.27 14.40 -9.78
CA SER A 319 -0.12 13.90 -9.03
C SER A 319 -0.06 14.41 -7.60
N ILE A 320 0.56 13.60 -6.74
CA ILE A 320 0.99 13.97 -5.40
C ILE A 320 2.46 13.54 -5.32
N VAL A 321 3.37 14.50 -5.12
CA VAL A 321 4.82 14.27 -5.18
C VAL A 321 5.46 14.81 -3.92
N LEU A 322 6.24 14.00 -3.22
CA LEU A 322 7.02 14.46 -2.09
C LEU A 322 8.47 14.75 -2.52
N GLY A 323 9.10 15.77 -1.92
CA GLY A 323 10.48 16.11 -2.22
C GLY A 323 11.03 17.33 -1.49
N LYS A 324 12.27 17.70 -1.81
CA LYS A 324 13.01 18.80 -1.15
C LYS A 324 12.74 20.20 -1.72
N THR A 325 12.35 20.31 -2.99
CA THR A 325 12.41 21.59 -3.70
C THR A 325 11.03 22.17 -3.91
N ARG A 326 10.89 23.47 -3.62
CA ARG A 326 9.83 24.30 -4.20
C ARG A 326 10.17 24.53 -5.68
N SER A 327 9.23 24.28 -6.59
CA SER A 327 9.36 24.65 -8.00
C SER A 327 9.59 26.17 -8.03
N GLN A 328 10.70 26.62 -8.61
CA GLN A 328 10.94 28.05 -8.85
C GLN A 328 9.98 28.61 -9.89
#